data_AF-A0A944REP2-F1
#
_entry.id   AF-A0A944REP2-F1
#
_cell.length_a   1.000
_cell.length_b   1.000
_cell.length_c   1.000
_cell.angle_alpha   90.00
_cell.angle_beta   90.00
_cell.angle_gamma   90.00
#
_symmetry.space_group_name_H-M   'P 1'
#
loop_
_entity.id
_entity.type
_entity.pdbx_description
1 polymer ?
#
loop_
_entity_poly.entity_id
_entity_poly.type
_entity_poly.pdbx_seq_one_letter_code
_entity_poly.pdbx_strand_id
1 'polypeptide(L)' 'ADQGTTAALQADAHLLNGLNVCGGQITDRAVADTFGLDFVDPLQALENR' A
#
# COMPACT_ATOMS: atom_id res chain seq x y z
N ALA A 1 -7.27 -16.50 11.19
CA ALA A 1 -6.51 -15.38 10.59
C ALA A 1 -5.29 -16.01 9.95
N ASP A 2 -5.49 -16.56 8.75
CA ASP A 2 -4.64 -17.62 8.20
C ASP A 2 -3.94 -17.18 6.91
N GLN A 3 -4.18 -15.94 6.49
CA GLN A 3 -3.50 -15.31 5.37
C GLN A 3 -2.48 -14.32 5.91
N GLY A 4 -1.24 -14.41 5.42
CA GLY A 4 -0.23 -13.38 5.70
C GLY A 4 -0.71 -12.01 5.19
N THR A 5 -0.17 -10.93 5.76
CA THR A 5 -0.59 -9.56 5.50
C THR A 5 -0.68 -9.22 4.00
N THR A 6 0.29 -9.66 3.20
CA THR A 6 0.28 -9.45 1.74
C THR A 6 -0.89 -10.15 1.06
N ALA A 7 -1.17 -11.40 1.41
CA ALA A 7 -2.28 -12.15 0.83
C ALA A 7 -3.64 -11.55 1.20
N ALA A 8 -3.79 -11.07 2.44
CA ALA A 8 -5.00 -10.38 2.88
C ALA A 8 -5.22 -9.05 2.12
N LEU A 9 -4.16 -8.25 1.94
CA LEU A 9 -4.20 -7.00 1.19
C LEU A 9 -4.48 -7.22 -0.31
N GLN A 10 -3.92 -8.27 -0.90
CA GLN A 10 -4.17 -8.61 -2.30
C GLN A 10 -5.59 -9.14 -2.53
N ALA A 11 -6.20 -9.79 -1.54
CA ALA A 11 -7.54 -10.37 -1.65
C ALA A 11 -8.68 -9.36 -1.40
N ASP A 12 -8.41 -8.24 -0.73
CA ASP A 12 -9.43 -7.25 -0.35
C ASP A 12 -9.02 -5.85 -0.78
N ALA A 13 -9.65 -5.34 -1.83
CA ALA A 13 -9.40 -4.00 -2.35
C ALA A 13 -9.75 -2.88 -1.35
N HIS A 14 -10.74 -3.10 -0.47
CA HIS A 14 -11.09 -2.12 0.55
C HIS A 14 -9.99 -2.03 1.61
N LEU A 15 -9.45 -3.17 2.01
CA LEU A 15 -8.30 -3.23 2.91
C LEU A 15 -7.04 -2.62 2.26
N LEU A 16 -6.79 -2.92 0.98
CA LEU A 16 -5.68 -2.37 0.20
C LEU A 16 -5.74 -0.84 0.10
N ASN A 17 -6.93 -0.28 -0.11
CA ASN A 17 -7.13 1.17 -0.19
C ASN A 17 -6.82 1.90 1.13
N GLY A 18 -6.75 1.18 2.26
CA GLY A 18 -6.32 1.74 3.55
C GLY A 18 -4.80 1.73 3.77
N LEU A 19 -4.01 1.19 2.83
CA LEU A 19 -2.55 1.09 2.94
C LEU A 19 -1.90 2.43 2.60
N ASN A 20 -1.30 3.08 3.61
CA ASN A 20 -0.61 4.36 3.44
C ASN A 20 0.89 4.23 3.10
N VAL A 21 1.58 3.27 3.73
CA VAL A 21 3.03 3.10 3.63
C VAL A 21 3.39 1.63 3.53
N CYS A 22 4.32 1.31 2.63
CA CYS A 22 4.76 -0.04 2.35
C CYS A 22 6.25 -0.06 2.01
N GLY A 23 7.09 -0.72 2.83
CA GLY A 23 8.53 -0.84 2.53
C GLY A 23 9.27 0.50 2.44
N GLY A 24 8.76 1.55 3.09
CA GLY A 24 9.29 2.93 2.98
C GLY A 24 8.73 3.72 1.79
N GLN A 25 7.84 3.15 0.98
CA GLN A 25 7.16 3.78 -0.14
C GLN A 25 5.76 4.28 0.28
N ILE A 26 5.33 5.43 -0.25
CA ILE A 26 4.00 5.98 0.00
C ILE A 26 3.02 5.38 -1.01
N THR A 27 1.93 4.80 -0.52
CA THR A 27 0.90 4.13 -1.33
C THR A 27 -0.46 4.80 -1.24
N ASP A 28 -0.58 5.85 -0.43
CA ASP A 28 -1.75 6.72 -0.40
C ASP A 28 -1.49 8.02 -1.18
N ARG A 29 -2.38 8.32 -2.13
CA ARG A 29 -2.21 9.46 -3.02
C ARG A 29 -2.43 10.79 -2.30
N ALA A 30 -3.37 10.87 -1.36
CA ALA A 30 -3.61 12.10 -0.62
C ALA A 30 -2.40 12.48 0.24
N VAL A 31 -1.74 11.49 0.86
CA VAL A 31 -0.50 11.65 1.60
C VAL A 31 0.63 12.10 0.67
N ALA A 32 0.81 11.43 -0.47
CA ALA A 32 1.82 11.79 -1.45
C ALA A 32 1.66 13.25 -1.93
N ASP A 33 0.44 13.64 -2.31
CA ASP A 33 0.14 14.98 -2.80
C ASP A 33 0.30 16.05 -1.70
N THR A 34 -0.07 15.74 -0.44
CA THR A 34 0.04 16.67 0.70
C THR A 34 1.50 17.00 1.03
N PHE A 35 2.38 16.00 0.96
CA PHE A 35 3.78 16.15 1.36
C PHE A 35 4.74 16.29 0.18
N GLY A 36 4.25 16.25 -1.07
CA GLY A 36 5.07 16.29 -2.27
C GLY A 36 6.01 15.09 -2.40
N LEU A 37 5.54 13.91 -1.99
CA LEU A 37 6.29 12.65 -2.03
C LEU A 37 5.92 11.81 -3.25
N ASP A 38 6.78 10.86 -3.60
CA ASP A 38 6.51 9.91 -4.68
C ASP A 38 5.42 8.91 -4.27
N PHE A 39 4.37 8.84 -5.08
CA PHE A 39 3.33 7.81 -4.97
C PHE A 39 3.76 6.54 -5.71
N VAL A 40 3.62 5.39 -5.05
CA VAL A 40 3.81 4.07 -5.63
C VAL A 40 2.51 3.28 -5.51
N ASP A 41 2.18 2.51 -6.54
CA ASP A 41 1.01 1.63 -6.50
C ASP A 41 1.14 0.62 -5.32
N PRO A 42 0.10 0.43 -4.50
CA PRO A 42 0.18 -0.44 -3.32
C PRO A 42 0.49 -1.90 -3.65
N LEU A 43 0.08 -2.43 -4.82
CA LEU A 43 0.44 -3.79 -5.24
C LEU A 43 1.91 -3.87 -5.63
N GLN A 44 2.42 -2.89 -6.36
CA GLN A 44 3.85 -2.82 -6.67
C GLN A 44 4.70 -2.67 -5.42
N ALA A 45 4.26 -1.84 -4.47
CA ALA A 45 4.96 -1.67 -3.21
C ALA A 45 4.97 -2.98 -2.39
N LEU A 46 3.92 -3.80 -2.48
CA LEU A 46 3.83 -5.11 -1.83
C LEU A 46 4.79 -6.15 -2.43
N GLU A 47 5.06 -6.07 -3.73
CA GLU A 47 6.03 -6.95 -4.42
C GLU A 47 7.49 -6.58 -4.12
N ASN A 48 7.76 -5.30 -3.82
CA ASN A 48 9.11 -4.77 -3.58
C ASN A 48 9.55 -4.81 -2.10
N ARG A 49 8.84 -5.52 -1.22
CA ARG A 49 9.10 -5.56 0.24
C ARG A 49 10.20 -6.52 0.66
#